data_AF-A0A662UX50-F1
#
_entry.id   AF-A0A662UX50-F1
#
_cell.length_a   1.000
_cell.length_b   1.000
_cell.length_c   1.000
_cell.angle_alpha   90.00
_cell.angle_beta   90.00
_cell.angle_gamma   90.00
#
_symmetry.space_group_name_H-M   'P 1'
#
loop_
_entity.id
_entity.type
_entity.pdbx_description
1 polymer ?
#
loop_
_entity_poly.entity_id
_entity_poly.type
_entity_poly.pdbx_seq_one_letter_code
_entity_poly.pdbx_strand_id
1 'polypeptide(L)'
;MPVVTVKHTFILTRTRGRNMLFVWADVVVADGENIHARDLGLKTIYDAEVTSNNANINASGTVMYPGSYGNYITVYGSVVSGSAATAAGSFHAIVKALGV
;
A
#
# COMPACT_ATOMS: atom_id res chain seq x y z
N MET A 1 -3.17 0.08 14.03
CA MET A 1 -4.11 0.09 12.90
C MET A 1 -3.68 1.24 12.00
N PRO A 2 -3.40 0.99 10.71
CA PRO A 2 -2.88 2.02 9.82
C PRO A 2 -3.91 3.14 9.62
N VAL A 3 -3.42 4.37 9.51
CA VAL A 3 -4.25 5.53 9.17
C VAL A 3 -4.07 5.84 7.70
N VAL A 4 -5.11 5.64 6.91
CA VAL A 4 -5.07 5.79 5.44
C VAL A 4 -5.84 7.04 5.02
N THR A 5 -5.20 7.88 4.21
CA THR A 5 -5.82 9.06 3.58
C THR A 5 -5.69 8.96 2.07
N VAL A 6 -6.77 8.61 1.38
CA VAL A 6 -6.81 8.60 -0.09
C VAL A 6 -6.71 10.03 -0.61
N LYS A 7 -5.71 10.29 -1.47
CA LYS A 7 -5.47 11.60 -2.09
C LYS A 7 -6.02 11.69 -3.50
N HIS A 8 -5.81 10.65 -4.30
CA HIS A 8 -6.22 10.64 -5.71
C HIS A 8 -6.75 9.27 -6.10
N THR A 9 -7.75 9.28 -6.98
CA THR A 9 -8.30 8.07 -7.61
C THR A 9 -8.44 8.33 -9.10
N PHE A 10 -7.81 7.49 -9.90
CA PHE A 10 -7.87 7.55 -11.36
C PHE A 10 -8.64 6.35 -11.90
N ILE A 11 -9.54 6.60 -12.83
CA ILE A 11 -10.25 5.53 -13.54
C ILE A 11 -9.37 5.09 -14.71
N LEU A 12 -8.97 3.83 -14.71
CA LEU A 12 -8.24 3.19 -15.80
C LEU A 12 -9.19 2.31 -16.61
N THR A 13 -9.33 2.62 -17.88
CA THR A 13 -10.12 1.81 -18.82
C THR A 13 -9.24 0.71 -19.39
N ARG A 14 -9.52 -0.57 -19.09
CA ARG A 14 -8.84 -1.68 -19.78
C ARG A 14 -9.38 -1.85 -21.19
N THR A 15 -8.52 -2.32 -22.10
CA THR A 15 -8.87 -2.73 -23.47
C THR A 15 -10.01 -3.75 -23.54
N ARG A 16 -10.26 -4.52 -22.46
CA ARG A 16 -11.35 -5.50 -22.34
C ARG A 16 -12.60 -4.97 -21.62
N GLY A 17 -12.75 -3.65 -21.46
CA GLY A 17 -13.96 -3.01 -20.94
C GLY A 17 -14.16 -3.05 -19.42
N ARG A 18 -13.19 -3.59 -18.65
CA ARG A 18 -13.25 -3.53 -17.17
C ARG A 18 -12.63 -2.24 -16.68
N ASN A 19 -13.40 -1.45 -15.94
CA ASN A 19 -12.88 -0.27 -15.24
C ASN A 19 -12.05 -0.74 -14.04
N MET A 20 -10.83 -0.22 -13.95
CA MET A 20 -9.97 -0.35 -12.78
C MET A 20 -9.78 1.01 -12.15
N LEU A 21 -9.46 1.01 -10.86
CA LEU A 21 -9.08 2.20 -10.13
C LEU A 21 -7.60 2.14 -9.82
N PHE A 22 -6.91 3.25 -10.04
CA PHE A 22 -5.57 3.49 -9.54
C PHE A 22 -5.66 4.52 -8.42
N VAL A 23 -5.32 4.13 -7.20
CA VAL A 23 -5.52 4.90 -5.98
C VAL A 23 -4.18 5.30 -5.39
N TRP A 24 -4.03 6.56 -5.03
CA TRP A 24 -2.89 7.08 -4.29
C TRP A 24 -3.34 7.47 -2.89
N ALA A 25 -2.67 6.95 -1.88
CA ALA A 25 -2.97 7.23 -0.49
C ALA A 25 -1.71 7.53 0.32
N ASP A 26 -1.83 8.49 1.23
CA ASP A 26 -0.85 8.67 2.31
C ASP A 26 -1.25 7.79 3.47
N VAL A 27 -0.29 7.08 4.05
CA VAL A 27 -0.55 6.12 5.12
C VAL A 27 0.44 6.30 6.26
N VAL A 28 -0.06 6.27 7.51
CA VAL A 28 0.75 6.04 8.70
C VAL A 28 0.62 4.59 9.11
N VAL A 29 1.72 3.85 9.09
CA VAL A 29 1.74 2.39 9.23
C VAL A 29 3.01 1.95 9.96
N ALA A 30 2.97 0.82 10.66
CA ALA A 30 4.14 0.16 11.24
C ALA A 30 4.58 -1.07 10.44
N ASP A 31 5.79 -1.55 10.68
CA ASP A 31 6.26 -2.82 10.10
C ASP A 31 5.30 -3.97 10.43
N GLY A 32 4.92 -4.73 9.40
CA GLY A 32 3.99 -5.87 9.49
C GLY A 32 2.50 -5.51 9.55
N GLU A 33 2.12 -4.23 9.52
CA GLU A 33 0.71 -3.84 9.51
C GLU A 33 0.05 -4.04 8.14
N ASN A 34 -1.27 -4.27 8.16
CA ASN A 34 -2.07 -4.59 6.99
C ASN A 34 -3.01 -3.44 6.61
N ILE A 35 -3.00 -3.06 5.32
CA ILE A 35 -3.93 -2.10 4.71
C ILE A 35 -4.92 -2.89 3.85
N HIS A 36 -6.20 -2.87 4.19
CA HIS A 36 -7.21 -3.63 3.46
C HIS A 36 -7.70 -2.85 2.24
N ALA A 37 -8.22 -3.56 1.23
CA ALA A 37 -8.80 -2.94 0.03
C ALA A 37 -9.81 -1.83 0.38
N ARG A 38 -10.69 -2.10 1.36
CA ARG A 38 -11.71 -1.15 1.82
C ARG A 38 -11.12 0.15 2.37
N ASP A 39 -9.92 0.10 2.96
CA ASP A 39 -9.26 1.27 3.55
C ASP A 39 -8.77 2.22 2.44
N LEU A 40 -8.56 1.69 1.23
CA LEU A 40 -8.21 2.41 0.00
C LEU A 40 -9.43 2.77 -0.87
N GLY A 41 -10.65 2.46 -0.40
CA GLY A 41 -11.88 2.63 -1.20
C GLY A 41 -11.99 1.67 -2.38
N LEU A 42 -11.25 0.54 -2.34
CA LEU A 42 -11.27 -0.51 -3.35
C LEU A 42 -12.09 -1.71 -2.85
N LYS A 43 -12.70 -2.42 -3.78
CA LYS A 43 -13.34 -3.72 -3.51
C LYS A 43 -12.30 -4.84 -3.45
N THR A 44 -11.30 -4.79 -4.33
CA THR A 44 -10.18 -5.74 -4.39
C THR A 44 -8.90 -5.04 -4.88
N ILE A 45 -7.75 -5.44 -4.36
CA ILE A 45 -6.42 -5.00 -4.83
C ILE A 45 -5.82 -6.04 -5.80
N TYR A 46 -5.25 -5.63 -6.92
CA TYR A 46 -4.47 -6.53 -7.80
C TYR A 46 -2.98 -6.34 -7.61
N ASP A 47 -2.56 -5.09 -7.42
CA ASP A 47 -1.16 -4.72 -7.27
C ASP A 47 -1.05 -3.46 -6.42
N ALA A 48 0.08 -3.29 -5.75
CA ALA A 48 0.36 -2.10 -4.95
C ALA A 48 1.87 -1.82 -4.85
N GLU A 49 2.22 -0.56 -5.05
CA GLU A 49 3.52 -0.01 -4.71
C GLU A 49 3.42 0.70 -3.35
N VAL A 50 4.39 0.42 -2.47
CA VAL A 50 4.51 1.11 -1.18
C VAL A 50 5.92 1.69 -1.09
N THR A 51 6.00 2.97 -0.75
CA THR A 51 7.26 3.70 -0.61
C THR A 51 7.21 4.56 0.64
N SER A 52 8.33 4.64 1.36
CA SER A 52 8.46 5.52 2.52
C SER A 52 8.67 6.97 2.08
N ASN A 53 8.08 7.92 2.81
CA ASN A 53 8.41 9.35 2.67
C ASN A 53 9.68 9.75 3.44
N ASN A 54 10.21 8.85 4.27
CA ASN A 54 11.44 9.04 5.02
C ASN A 54 12.58 8.30 4.33
N ALA A 55 13.62 9.03 3.90
CA ALA A 55 14.79 8.48 3.23
C ALA A 55 15.60 7.48 4.09
N ASN A 56 15.43 7.53 5.42
CA ASN A 56 16.09 6.61 6.35
C ASN A 56 15.29 5.31 6.56
N ILE A 57 14.17 5.11 5.85
CA ILE A 57 13.33 3.92 5.94
C ILE A 57 13.12 3.37 4.54
N ASN A 58 13.55 2.12 4.34
CA ASN A 58 13.13 1.33 3.18
C ASN A 58 11.77 0.73 3.50
N ALA A 59 10.79 0.96 2.64
CA ALA A 59 9.48 0.36 2.76
C ALA A 59 9.13 -0.42 1.50
N SER A 60 8.38 -1.50 1.68
CA SER A 60 7.79 -2.28 0.60
C SER A 60 6.41 -2.80 1.03
N GLY A 61 5.61 -3.20 0.05
CA GLY A 61 4.30 -3.77 0.28
C GLY A 61 4.13 -5.06 -0.48
N THR A 62 3.46 -6.04 0.12
CA THR A 62 3.06 -7.27 -0.57
C THR A 62 1.54 -7.39 -0.54
N VAL A 63 0.92 -7.53 -1.71
CA VAL A 63 -0.52 -7.81 -1.81
C VAL A 63 -0.77 -9.29 -1.51
N MET A 64 -1.51 -9.56 -0.44
CA MET A 64 -1.92 -10.89 -0.04
C MET A 64 -3.29 -11.21 -0.65
N TYR A 65 -3.41 -12.35 -1.34
CA TYR A 65 -4.63 -12.79 -2.04
C TYR A 65 -5.16 -11.83 -3.13
N PRO A 66 -4.36 -11.48 -4.15
CA PRO A 66 -4.78 -10.52 -5.19
C PRO A 66 -6.12 -10.88 -5.85
N GLY A 67 -7.00 -9.89 -6.01
CA GLY A 67 -8.32 -10.05 -6.65
C GLY A 67 -9.41 -10.71 -5.79
N SER A 68 -9.11 -11.07 -4.54
CA SER A 68 -10.10 -11.57 -3.57
C SER A 68 -10.72 -10.42 -2.75
N TYR A 69 -11.94 -10.61 -2.21
CA TYR A 69 -12.63 -9.61 -1.38
C TYR A 69 -12.01 -9.38 0.00
N GLY A 70 -11.25 -10.35 0.51
CA GLY A 70 -10.59 -10.27 1.81
C GLY A 70 -9.14 -9.81 1.74
N ASN A 71 -8.76 -9.16 0.63
CA ASN A 71 -7.36 -8.94 0.32
C ASN A 71 -6.81 -7.64 0.91
N TYR A 72 -5.50 -7.65 1.18
CA TYR A 72 -4.81 -6.59 1.90
C TYR A 72 -3.36 -6.48 1.45
N ILE A 73 -2.73 -5.36 1.74
CA ILE A 73 -1.30 -5.12 1.59
C ILE A 73 -0.67 -5.28 2.96
N THR A 74 0.30 -6.17 3.12
CA THR A 74 1.20 -6.15 4.27
C THR A 74 2.35 -5.20 3.97
N VAL A 75 2.55 -4.21 4.82
CA VAL A 75 3.64 -3.24 4.70
C VAL A 75 4.83 -3.70 5.53
N TYR A 76 6.00 -3.71 4.91
CA TYR A 76 7.27 -3.96 5.57
C TYR A 76 8.09 -2.69 5.58
N GLY A 77 8.66 -2.36 6.74
CA GLY A 77 9.48 -1.18 6.92
C GLY A 77 10.78 -1.53 7.65
N SER A 78 11.91 -1.12 7.10
CA SER A 78 13.21 -1.28 7.75
C SER A 78 13.97 0.03 7.78
N VAL A 79 14.58 0.35 8.91
CA VAL A 79 15.54 1.45 9.02
C VAL A 79 16.76 1.10 8.16
N VAL A 80 17.20 2.09 7.38
CA VAL A 80 18.44 2.02 6.62
C VAL A 80 19.58 2.27 7.60
N SER A 81 20.26 1.21 8.03
CA SER A 81 21.44 1.30 8.90
C SER A 81 22.62 0.55 8.30
N GLY A 82 23.84 1.04 8.54
CA GLY A 82 25.08 0.45 8.01
C GLY A 82 25.53 -0.84 8.69
N SER A 83 24.79 -1.34 9.70
CA SER A 83 25.23 -2.47 10.52
C SER A 83 24.20 -3.61 10.65
N ALA A 84 22.90 -3.34 10.54
CA ALA A 84 21.84 -4.36 10.38
C ALA A 84 20.47 -3.73 10.05
N ALA A 85 19.66 -4.42 9.26
CA ALA A 85 18.25 -4.05 9.06
C ALA A 85 17.50 -4.16 10.39
N THR A 86 16.88 -3.07 10.84
CA THR A 86 16.03 -3.04 12.04
C THR A 86 14.62 -2.67 11.62
N ALA A 87 13.61 -3.37 12.14
CA ALA A 87 12.22 -3.04 11.85
C ALA A 87 11.95 -1.56 12.14
N ALA A 88 11.31 -0.89 11.19
CA ALA A 88 10.87 0.48 11.39
C ALA A 88 9.71 0.49 12.40
N GLY A 89 9.65 1.53 13.24
CA GLY A 89 8.47 1.83 14.05
C GLY A 89 7.30 2.29 13.17
N SER A 90 6.45 3.17 13.68
CA SER A 90 5.46 3.82 12.80
C SER A 90 6.13 4.84 11.88
N PHE A 91 5.75 4.83 10.59
CA PHE A 91 6.27 5.76 9.59
C PHE A 91 5.19 6.17 8.59
N HIS A 92 5.49 7.26 7.87
CA HIS A 92 4.66 7.75 6.76
C HIS A 92 5.10 7.09 5.44
N ALA A 93 4.15 6.47 4.76
CA ALA A 93 4.32 5.85 3.46
C ALA A 93 3.31 6.40 2.45
N ILE A 94 3.69 6.36 1.17
CA ILE A 94 2.78 6.51 0.04
C ILE A 94 2.44 5.11 -0.47
N VAL A 95 1.16 4.86 -0.66
CA VAL A 95 0.65 3.64 -1.27
C VAL A 95 -0.01 4.00 -2.60
N LYS A 96 0.43 3.36 -3.68
CA LYS A 96 -0.22 3.40 -4.99
C LYS A 96 -0.79 2.03 -5.29
N ALA A 97 -2.11 1.88 -5.29
CA ALA A 97 -2.78 0.60 -5.46
C ALA A 97 -3.61 0.56 -6.74
N LEU A 98 -3.62 -0.60 -7.39
CA LEU A 98 -4.44 -0.90 -8.55
C LEU A 98 -5.54 -1.89 -8.15
N GLY A 99 -6.80 -1.56 -8.42
CA GLY A 99 -7.94 -2.34 -7.94
C GLY A 99 -9.20 -2.22 -8.78
N VAL A 100 -10.26 -2.85 -8.30
CA VAL A 100 -11.67 -2.55 -8.66
C VAL A 100 -12.39 -2.20 -7.37
#